data_AF-A0A7C1Y661-F1
#
_entry.id   AF-A0A7C1Y661-F1
#
_cell.length_a   1.000
_cell.length_b   1.000
_cell.length_c   1.000
_cell.angle_alpha   90.00
_cell.angle_beta   90.00
_cell.angle_gamma   90.00
#
_symmetry.space_group_name_H-M   'P 1'
#
loop_
_entity.id
_entity.type
_entity.pdbx_description
1 polymer ?
#
loop_
_entity_poly.entity_id
_entity_poly.type
_entity_poly.pdbx_seq_one_letter_code
_entity_poly.pdbx_strand_id
1 'polypeptide(L)'
;MEKYVRDGKLVVLGIAQEQHPHRNRLFTQWHGIDWPILHDPINLMRVAGVPIEVAIDEHGIVRGMRVKAETIEREFINRTFSAEGANASESVEAKHPDLSALRRRAEKKRSADAWRELGDALVLWEGVEEINHAIEAYTQAIGIKSDDGDAHFRLGVCYRMRYETEQRRPADFQMAVDHWTKARQVNPNQYIWRRRIEQYGPRLIKPYPFYDWVETAAREIEGRGEKPIELMTLPTGSELAQPDRTFDTGAGNVASPDPQGRVFRDTKNMILVEATVVPPLLKAEETARVHVSLRPNVKIKAHWNNEAEPLRLWIDPPEGFEVQPRLVTAPQGNKPETAEPRRLEFEVRAPAEAGGTFKLNAYALYYVCEDTGGTCMFLRQDIPITMTVEK
;
A
#
# COMPACT_ATOMS: atom_id res chain seq x y z
N MET A 1 -6.44 -31.84 -7.08
CA MET A 1 -7.41 -30.74 -7.33
C MET A 1 -7.55 -30.44 -8.81
N GLU A 2 -6.48 -30.13 -9.54
CA GLU A 2 -6.53 -29.81 -10.99
C GLU A 2 -7.32 -30.79 -11.85
N LYS A 3 -7.16 -32.12 -11.63
CA LYS A 3 -7.95 -33.13 -12.34
C LYS A 3 -9.45 -32.88 -12.22
N TYR A 4 -9.95 -32.54 -11.03
CA TYR A 4 -11.38 -32.31 -10.80
C TYR A 4 -11.87 -31.03 -11.46
N VAL A 5 -11.02 -30.01 -11.55
CA VAL A 5 -11.31 -28.78 -12.30
C VAL A 5 -11.39 -29.09 -13.80
N ARG A 6 -10.40 -29.81 -14.35
CA ARG A 6 -10.39 -30.24 -15.76
C ARG A 6 -11.57 -31.14 -16.13
N ASP A 7 -11.97 -32.02 -15.22
CA ASP A 7 -13.13 -32.93 -15.42
C ASP A 7 -14.48 -32.23 -15.20
N GLY A 8 -14.50 -30.93 -14.87
CA GLY A 8 -15.73 -30.15 -14.62
C GLY A 8 -16.46 -30.52 -13.32
N LYS A 9 -15.83 -31.29 -12.43
CA LYS A 9 -16.41 -31.74 -11.14
C LYS A 9 -16.20 -30.74 -10.01
N LEU A 10 -15.33 -29.75 -10.21
CA LEU A 10 -15.02 -28.73 -9.23
C LEU A 10 -14.79 -27.39 -9.92
N VAL A 11 -15.43 -26.34 -9.41
CA VAL A 11 -15.11 -24.96 -9.77
C VAL A 11 -14.30 -24.35 -8.63
N VAL A 12 -13.20 -23.68 -8.97
CA VAL A 12 -12.37 -22.94 -8.01
C VAL A 12 -12.45 -21.46 -8.34
N LEU A 13 -12.67 -20.64 -7.31
CA LEU A 13 -12.67 -19.19 -7.40
C LEU A 13 -11.83 -18.63 -6.26
N GLY A 14 -10.80 -17.84 -6.60
CA GLY A 14 -10.00 -17.13 -5.61
C GLY A 14 -10.58 -15.75 -5.30
N ILE A 15 -10.38 -15.26 -4.08
CA ILE A 15 -10.54 -13.84 -3.73
C ILE A 15 -9.25 -13.40 -3.05
N ALA A 16 -8.52 -12.47 -3.68
CA ALA A 16 -7.24 -11.99 -3.18
C ALA A 16 -7.40 -10.67 -2.42
N GLN A 17 -7.00 -10.67 -1.16
CA GLN A 17 -6.91 -9.48 -0.29
C GLN A 17 -5.63 -8.70 -0.59
N GLU A 18 -5.57 -8.12 -1.79
CA GLU A 18 -4.42 -7.40 -2.33
C GLU A 18 -4.87 -6.01 -2.78
N GLN A 19 -4.00 -5.01 -2.69
CA GLN A 19 -4.31 -3.65 -3.13
C GLN A 19 -4.09 -3.44 -4.63
N HIS A 20 -3.09 -4.12 -5.20
CA HIS A 20 -2.66 -3.93 -6.58
C HIS A 20 -3.04 -5.16 -7.42
N PRO A 21 -3.97 -5.04 -8.38
CA PRO A 21 -4.45 -6.19 -9.15
C PRO A 21 -3.35 -6.85 -9.98
N HIS A 22 -2.34 -6.09 -10.42
CA HIS A 22 -1.21 -6.63 -11.19
C HIS A 22 -0.29 -7.53 -10.35
N ARG A 23 -0.20 -7.33 -9.04
CA ARG A 23 0.55 -8.24 -8.15
C ARG A 23 -0.14 -9.61 -8.10
N ASN A 24 -1.48 -9.62 -8.01
CA ASN A 24 -2.25 -10.87 -8.13
C ASN A 24 -2.01 -11.56 -9.46
N ARG A 25 -2.08 -10.82 -10.58
CA ARG A 25 -1.86 -11.35 -11.93
C ARG A 25 -0.46 -11.94 -12.11
N LEU A 26 0.56 -11.26 -11.58
CA LEU A 26 1.93 -11.76 -11.59
C LEU A 26 2.05 -13.04 -10.75
N PHE A 27 1.47 -13.06 -9.56
CA PHE A 27 1.46 -14.24 -8.68
C PHE A 27 0.75 -15.43 -9.35
N THR A 28 -0.40 -15.21 -10.01
CA THR A 28 -1.10 -16.26 -10.75
C THR A 28 -0.28 -16.79 -11.92
N GLN A 29 0.38 -15.91 -12.68
CA GLN A 29 1.26 -16.32 -13.77
C GLN A 29 2.44 -17.14 -13.24
N TRP A 30 3.04 -16.70 -12.13
CA TRP A 30 4.20 -17.36 -11.55
C TRP A 30 3.90 -18.81 -11.14
N HIS A 31 2.74 -19.03 -10.52
CA HIS A 31 2.30 -20.33 -10.04
C HIS A 31 1.48 -21.14 -11.05
N GLY A 32 1.24 -20.64 -12.27
CA GLY A 32 0.43 -21.33 -13.28
C GLY A 32 -1.02 -21.55 -12.87
N ILE A 33 -1.60 -20.61 -12.11
CA ILE A 33 -2.99 -20.67 -11.67
C ILE A 33 -3.91 -20.32 -12.85
N ASP A 34 -4.77 -21.25 -13.23
CA ASP A 34 -5.66 -21.14 -14.41
C ASP A 34 -7.13 -20.88 -14.08
N TRP A 35 -7.49 -20.82 -12.78
CA TRP A 35 -8.83 -20.46 -12.32
C TRP A 35 -8.97 -18.97 -11.99
N PRO A 36 -10.18 -18.40 -12.06
CA PRO A 36 -10.39 -16.98 -11.80
C PRO A 36 -10.02 -16.58 -10.36
N ILE A 37 -9.40 -15.40 -10.23
CA ILE A 37 -9.16 -14.73 -8.94
C ILE A 37 -9.79 -13.34 -8.99
N LEU A 38 -10.74 -13.09 -8.09
CA LEU A 38 -11.32 -11.78 -7.84
C LEU A 38 -10.38 -10.95 -6.97
N HIS A 39 -10.29 -9.66 -7.27
CA HIS A 39 -9.47 -8.70 -6.52
C HIS A 39 -10.32 -7.98 -5.48
N ASP A 40 -9.95 -8.08 -4.21
CA ASP A 40 -10.60 -7.36 -3.10
C ASP A 40 -9.57 -6.47 -2.37
N PRO A 41 -9.44 -5.19 -2.77
CA PRO A 41 -8.52 -4.26 -2.12
C PRO A 41 -9.07 -3.69 -0.81
N ILE A 42 -10.37 -3.83 -0.54
CA ILE A 42 -11.11 -3.10 0.49
C ILE A 42 -11.64 -4.00 1.62
N ASN A 43 -11.26 -5.28 1.64
CA ASN A 43 -11.79 -6.29 2.56
C ASN A 43 -13.33 -6.29 2.56
N LEU A 44 -13.93 -6.30 1.36
CA LEU A 44 -15.37 -6.29 1.16
C LEU A 44 -16.04 -7.46 1.90
N MET A 45 -15.42 -8.64 1.82
CA MET A 45 -15.89 -9.87 2.46
C MET A 45 -15.77 -9.87 3.98
N ARG A 46 -15.13 -8.84 4.56
CA ARG A 46 -14.91 -8.68 6.01
C ARG A 46 -14.25 -9.90 6.64
N VAL A 47 -13.32 -10.52 5.90
CA VAL A 47 -12.60 -11.68 6.39
C VAL A 47 -11.66 -11.26 7.52
N ALA A 48 -11.71 -11.99 8.63
CA ALA A 48 -10.87 -11.71 9.80
C ALA A 48 -9.42 -12.21 9.63
N GLY A 49 -9.14 -12.94 8.56
CA GLY A 49 -7.82 -13.53 8.25
C GLY A 49 -7.85 -14.31 6.94
N VAL A 50 -6.67 -14.70 6.45
CA VAL A 50 -6.48 -15.53 5.25
C VAL A 50 -5.36 -16.56 5.50
N PRO A 51 -5.36 -17.72 4.80
CA PRO A 51 -6.37 -18.16 3.83
C PRO A 51 -7.69 -18.60 4.48
N ILE A 52 -8.77 -18.57 3.70
CA ILE A 52 -10.08 -19.15 4.05
C ILE A 52 -10.53 -20.02 2.88
N GLU A 53 -10.72 -21.31 3.14
CA GLU A 53 -11.25 -22.26 2.18
C GLU A 53 -12.72 -22.54 2.48
N VAL A 54 -13.57 -22.44 1.46
CA VAL A 54 -15.02 -22.68 1.56
C VAL A 54 -15.44 -23.69 0.51
N ALA A 55 -16.13 -24.75 0.90
CA ALA A 55 -16.79 -25.67 -0.03
C ALA A 55 -18.26 -25.29 -0.18
N ILE A 56 -18.66 -24.97 -1.41
CA ILE A 56 -20.03 -24.59 -1.78
C ILE A 56 -20.54 -25.62 -2.77
N ASP A 57 -21.62 -26.31 -2.44
CA ASP A 57 -22.19 -27.39 -3.25
C ASP A 57 -22.94 -26.89 -4.50
N GLU A 58 -23.46 -27.83 -5.28
CA GLU A 58 -24.24 -27.61 -6.51
C GLU A 58 -25.54 -26.81 -6.30
N HIS A 59 -25.96 -26.61 -5.04
CA HIS A 59 -27.14 -25.85 -4.66
C HIS A 59 -26.79 -24.47 -4.06
N GLY A 60 -25.51 -24.07 -4.07
CA GLY A 60 -25.05 -22.80 -3.51
C GLY A 60 -24.95 -22.80 -1.98
N ILE A 61 -24.97 -23.97 -1.34
CA ILE A 61 -24.94 -24.10 0.12
C ILE A 61 -23.51 -24.34 0.58
N VAL A 62 -23.07 -23.57 1.58
CA VAL A 62 -21.78 -23.81 2.24
C VAL A 62 -21.83 -25.12 3.02
N ARG A 63 -21.00 -26.09 2.64
CA ARG A 63 -20.89 -27.42 3.28
C ARG A 63 -19.69 -27.56 4.19
N GLY A 64 -18.68 -26.70 4.04
CA GLY A 64 -17.50 -26.75 4.88
C GLY A 64 -16.65 -25.49 4.81
N MET A 65 -15.96 -25.22 5.92
CA MET A 65 -14.93 -24.19 6.06
C MET A 65 -13.60 -24.89 6.38
N ARG A 66 -12.47 -24.35 5.93
CA ARG A 66 -11.12 -24.92 6.12
C ARG A 66 -11.02 -26.36 5.60
N VAL A 67 -11.51 -26.55 4.39
CA VAL A 67 -11.57 -27.86 3.74
C VAL A 67 -10.15 -28.36 3.46
N LYS A 68 -9.88 -29.60 3.85
CA LYS A 68 -8.55 -30.20 3.72
C LYS A 68 -8.36 -30.84 2.36
N ALA A 69 -7.21 -30.58 1.72
CA ALA A 69 -6.89 -31.13 0.42
C ALA A 69 -6.90 -32.67 0.41
N GLU A 70 -6.57 -33.31 1.53
CA GLU A 70 -6.49 -34.76 1.65
C GLU A 70 -7.86 -35.44 1.74
N THR A 71 -8.89 -34.72 2.18
CA THR A 71 -10.23 -35.31 2.42
C THR A 71 -11.32 -34.76 1.52
N ILE A 72 -11.09 -33.62 0.86
CA ILE A 72 -12.06 -32.93 0.00
C ILE A 72 -12.66 -33.82 -1.08
N GLU A 73 -11.89 -34.76 -1.63
CA GLU A 73 -12.39 -35.67 -2.65
C GLU A 73 -13.54 -36.54 -2.11
N ARG A 74 -13.33 -37.19 -0.96
CA ARG A 74 -14.33 -38.07 -0.34
C ARG A 74 -15.47 -37.27 0.30
N GLU A 75 -15.13 -36.16 0.95
CA GLU A 75 -16.06 -35.41 1.81
C GLU A 75 -16.91 -34.40 1.05
N PHE A 76 -16.51 -34.04 -0.16
CA PHE A 76 -17.20 -33.03 -0.96
C PHE A 76 -17.35 -33.44 -2.43
N ILE A 77 -16.26 -33.67 -3.16
CA ILE A 77 -16.30 -33.85 -4.63
C ILE A 77 -17.09 -35.10 -5.06
N ASN A 78 -16.92 -36.22 -4.35
CA ASN A 78 -17.61 -37.48 -4.66
C ASN A 78 -18.94 -37.63 -3.90
N ARG A 79 -19.50 -36.53 -3.38
CA ARG A 79 -20.81 -36.51 -2.73
C ARG A 79 -21.82 -35.75 -3.58
N THR A 80 -23.07 -36.17 -3.46
CA THR A 80 -24.23 -35.40 -3.90
C THR A 80 -24.90 -34.84 -2.66
N PHE A 81 -25.29 -33.58 -2.70
CA PHE A 81 -25.89 -32.91 -1.55
C PHE A 81 -27.40 -32.77 -1.73
N SER A 82 -28.12 -32.65 -0.60
CA SER A 82 -29.55 -32.37 -0.62
C SER A 82 -29.79 -30.89 -0.91
N ALA A 83 -30.78 -30.59 -1.73
CA ALA A 83 -31.27 -29.22 -1.97
C ALA A 83 -32.03 -28.62 -0.77
N GLU A 84 -32.17 -29.36 0.34
CA GLU A 84 -32.81 -28.85 1.56
C GLU A 84 -32.05 -27.64 2.11
N GLY A 85 -32.76 -26.53 2.27
CA GLY A 85 -32.17 -25.24 2.65
C GLY A 85 -31.60 -24.43 1.49
N ALA A 86 -31.68 -24.92 0.25
CA ALA A 86 -31.32 -24.14 -0.93
C ALA A 86 -32.34 -23.02 -1.11
N ASN A 87 -31.91 -21.77 -0.90
CA ASN A 87 -32.65 -20.64 -1.41
C ASN A 87 -32.35 -20.55 -2.90
N ALA A 88 -33.24 -21.11 -3.72
CA ALA A 88 -33.21 -20.89 -5.16
C ALA A 88 -33.56 -19.41 -5.44
N SER A 89 -32.60 -18.50 -5.27
CA SER A 89 -32.71 -17.22 -5.94
C SER A 89 -32.50 -17.48 -7.43
N GLU A 90 -33.36 -16.93 -8.28
CA GLU A 90 -33.08 -16.90 -9.72
C GLU A 90 -31.66 -16.39 -9.94
N SER A 91 -30.90 -17.02 -10.84
CA SER A 91 -29.58 -16.54 -11.20
C SER A 91 -29.74 -15.15 -11.81
N VAL A 92 -29.52 -14.11 -11.02
CA VAL A 92 -29.54 -12.74 -11.52
C VAL A 92 -28.20 -12.50 -12.20
N GLU A 93 -28.25 -12.11 -13.46
CA GLU A 93 -27.05 -11.64 -14.17
C GLU A 93 -26.41 -10.49 -13.38
N ALA A 94 -25.12 -10.62 -13.07
CA ALA A 94 -24.39 -9.57 -12.37
C ALA A 94 -24.30 -8.34 -13.29
N LYS A 95 -25.02 -7.27 -12.92
CA LYS A 95 -25.01 -6.00 -13.65
C LYS A 95 -24.09 -5.00 -12.96
N HIS A 96 -23.57 -4.08 -13.77
CA HIS A 96 -22.92 -2.90 -13.25
C HIS A 96 -23.86 -2.17 -12.28
N PRO A 97 -23.40 -1.76 -11.08
CA PRO A 97 -24.24 -1.06 -10.13
C PRO A 97 -24.72 0.29 -10.69
N ASP A 98 -25.97 0.66 -10.38
CA ASP A 98 -26.49 2.00 -10.65
C ASP A 98 -25.94 2.97 -9.57
N LEU A 99 -24.77 3.56 -9.86
CA LEU A 99 -24.09 4.50 -8.98
C LEU A 99 -24.96 5.71 -8.64
N SER A 100 -25.80 6.16 -9.57
CA SER A 100 -26.72 7.29 -9.34
C SER A 100 -27.80 6.91 -8.33
N ALA A 101 -28.36 5.70 -8.41
CA ALA A 101 -29.30 5.20 -7.42
C ALA A 101 -28.63 4.99 -6.05
N LEU A 102 -27.41 4.46 -6.02
CA LEU A 102 -26.63 4.31 -4.78
C LEU A 102 -26.39 5.66 -4.11
N ARG A 103 -26.02 6.69 -4.88
CA ARG A 103 -25.84 8.07 -4.37
C ARG A 103 -27.14 8.66 -3.83
N ARG A 104 -28.23 8.65 -4.61
CA ARG A 104 -29.54 9.13 -4.13
C ARG A 104 -29.98 8.43 -2.84
N ARG A 105 -29.73 7.12 -2.75
CA ARG A 105 -30.05 6.32 -1.56
C ARG A 105 -29.17 6.71 -0.37
N ALA A 106 -27.87 6.95 -0.58
CA ALA A 106 -26.96 7.39 0.47
C ALA A 106 -27.36 8.76 1.03
N GLU A 107 -27.66 9.72 0.15
CA GLU A 107 -28.17 11.05 0.50
C GLU A 107 -29.52 11.00 1.22
N LYS A 108 -30.42 10.12 0.81
CA LYS A 108 -31.75 9.95 1.44
C LYS A 108 -31.65 9.26 2.80
N LYS A 109 -30.93 8.14 2.89
CA LYS A 109 -30.82 7.35 4.13
C LYS A 109 -29.95 8.03 5.18
N ARG A 110 -28.95 8.82 4.75
CA ARG A 110 -27.97 9.50 5.61
C ARG A 110 -27.34 8.57 6.65
N SER A 111 -27.07 7.33 6.24
CA SER A 111 -26.46 6.31 7.09
C SER A 111 -25.04 6.00 6.60
N ALA A 112 -24.12 5.70 7.52
CA ALA A 112 -22.77 5.30 7.18
C ALA A 112 -22.75 4.11 6.19
N ASP A 113 -23.59 3.10 6.42
CA ASP A 113 -23.69 1.90 5.56
C ASP A 113 -24.03 2.25 4.10
N ALA A 114 -25.03 3.09 3.86
CA ALA A 114 -25.42 3.48 2.51
C ALA A 114 -24.31 4.26 1.78
N TRP A 115 -23.54 5.08 2.50
CA TRP A 115 -22.38 5.77 1.94
C TRP A 115 -21.21 4.81 1.69
N ARG A 116 -20.97 3.84 2.59
CA ARG A 116 -19.98 2.77 2.34
C ARG A 116 -20.34 1.96 1.10
N GLU A 117 -21.59 1.56 0.93
CA GLU A 117 -22.03 0.81 -0.26
C GLU A 117 -21.80 1.60 -1.57
N LEU A 118 -22.00 2.93 -1.56
CA LEU A 118 -21.62 3.76 -2.71
C LEU A 118 -20.11 3.75 -2.94
N GLY A 119 -19.32 3.94 -1.86
CA GLY A 119 -17.86 3.91 -1.92
C GLY A 119 -17.31 2.58 -2.43
N ASP A 120 -17.89 1.46 -1.99
CA ASP A 120 -17.50 0.11 -2.40
C ASP A 120 -17.73 -0.07 -3.90
N ALA A 121 -18.89 0.35 -4.40
CA ALA A 121 -19.22 0.28 -5.81
C ALA A 121 -18.25 1.13 -6.65
N LEU A 122 -17.98 2.37 -6.24
CA LEU A 122 -17.03 3.25 -6.93
C LEU A 122 -15.62 2.64 -6.99
N VAL A 123 -15.12 2.09 -5.88
CA VAL A 123 -13.77 1.49 -5.85
C VAL A 123 -13.68 0.23 -6.72
N LEU A 124 -14.67 -0.66 -6.63
CA LEU A 124 -14.60 -1.98 -7.28
C LEU A 124 -14.96 -1.96 -8.76
N TRP A 125 -15.83 -1.03 -9.18
CA TRP A 125 -16.34 -0.99 -10.57
C TRP A 125 -15.72 0.11 -11.41
N GLU A 126 -15.38 1.26 -10.81
CA GLU A 126 -14.82 2.42 -11.54
C GLU A 126 -13.33 2.64 -11.24
N GLY A 127 -12.85 2.20 -10.08
CA GLY A 127 -11.44 2.23 -9.72
C GLY A 127 -10.88 3.65 -9.57
N VAL A 128 -9.76 3.91 -10.25
CA VAL A 128 -8.99 5.16 -10.12
C VAL A 128 -9.73 6.37 -10.72
N GLU A 129 -10.57 6.16 -11.73
CA GLU A 129 -11.27 7.25 -12.42
C GLU A 129 -12.20 8.00 -11.46
N GLU A 130 -12.92 7.26 -10.62
CA GLU A 130 -13.90 7.79 -9.67
C GLU A 130 -13.38 7.83 -8.22
N ILE A 131 -12.05 7.75 -8.03
CA ILE A 131 -11.44 7.62 -6.69
C ILE A 131 -11.76 8.80 -5.78
N ASN A 132 -11.95 10.00 -6.33
CA ASN A 132 -12.33 11.18 -5.56
C ASN A 132 -13.76 11.08 -5.00
N HIS A 133 -14.70 10.52 -5.77
CA HIS A 133 -16.06 10.26 -5.29
C HIS A 133 -16.09 9.11 -4.27
N ALA A 134 -15.23 8.10 -4.41
CA ALA A 134 -15.08 7.06 -3.39
C ALA A 134 -14.57 7.66 -2.07
N ILE A 135 -13.54 8.52 -2.12
CA ILE A 135 -13.02 9.27 -0.97
C ILE A 135 -14.13 10.11 -0.33
N GLU A 136 -14.92 10.83 -1.12
CA GLU A 136 -16.08 11.59 -0.64
C GLU A 136 -17.08 10.69 0.09
N ALA A 137 -17.47 9.57 -0.51
CA ALA A 137 -18.45 8.65 0.06
C ALA A 137 -17.99 8.08 1.41
N TYR A 138 -16.75 7.59 1.52
CA TYR A 138 -16.24 7.12 2.81
C TYR A 138 -16.05 8.25 3.83
N THR A 139 -15.72 9.46 3.38
CA THR A 139 -15.67 10.64 4.26
C THR A 139 -17.05 10.96 4.83
N GLN A 140 -18.11 10.88 4.03
CA GLN A 140 -19.49 11.02 4.51
C GLN A 140 -19.87 9.91 5.50
N ALA A 141 -19.45 8.66 5.24
CA ALA A 141 -19.68 7.56 6.16
C ALA A 141 -19.05 7.82 7.54
N ILE A 142 -17.79 8.25 7.57
CA ILE A 142 -17.07 8.60 8.81
C ILE A 142 -17.66 9.86 9.48
N GLY A 143 -18.17 10.81 8.69
CA GLY A 143 -18.88 11.98 9.22
C GLY A 143 -20.17 11.62 9.98
N ILE A 144 -20.80 10.50 9.62
CA ILE A 144 -22.00 9.98 10.30
C ILE A 144 -21.61 9.05 11.46
N LYS A 145 -20.63 8.19 11.25
CA LYS A 145 -20.11 7.25 12.25
C LYS A 145 -18.59 7.36 12.31
N SER A 146 -18.09 8.14 13.26
CA SER A 146 -16.65 8.45 13.37
C SER A 146 -15.77 7.26 13.75
N ASP A 147 -16.34 6.19 14.32
CA ASP A 147 -15.66 4.95 14.68
C ASP A 147 -15.94 3.81 13.67
N ASP A 148 -16.29 4.16 12.43
CA ASP A 148 -16.51 3.19 11.35
C ASP A 148 -15.20 2.62 10.81
N GLY A 149 -14.73 1.52 11.43
CA GLY A 149 -13.47 0.87 11.08
C GLY A 149 -13.38 0.43 9.61
N ASP A 150 -14.49 -0.05 9.01
CA ASP A 150 -14.54 -0.40 7.59
C ASP A 150 -14.32 0.85 6.73
N ALA A 151 -15.08 1.92 6.98
CA ALA A 151 -14.93 3.16 6.23
C ALA A 151 -13.53 3.75 6.37
N HIS A 152 -12.93 3.70 7.56
CA HIS A 152 -11.54 4.10 7.79
C HIS A 152 -10.57 3.25 6.96
N PHE A 153 -10.68 1.92 7.00
CA PHE A 153 -9.78 1.06 6.23
C PHE A 153 -9.88 1.34 4.73
N ARG A 154 -11.11 1.41 4.20
CA ARG A 154 -11.40 1.61 2.78
C ARG A 154 -11.00 3.00 2.29
N LEU A 155 -11.22 4.03 3.11
CA LEU A 155 -10.74 5.38 2.81
C LEU A 155 -9.21 5.43 2.72
N GLY A 156 -8.51 4.71 3.60
CA GLY A 156 -7.06 4.60 3.52
C GLY A 156 -6.59 3.92 2.23
N VAL A 157 -7.30 2.88 1.78
CA VAL A 157 -7.05 2.24 0.47
C VAL A 157 -7.22 3.25 -0.67
N CYS A 158 -8.30 4.05 -0.65
CA CYS A 158 -8.53 5.05 -1.69
C CYS A 158 -7.47 6.14 -1.75
N TYR A 159 -7.03 6.64 -0.59
CA TYR A 159 -5.93 7.61 -0.55
C TYR A 159 -4.65 7.03 -1.14
N ARG A 160 -4.33 5.78 -0.81
CA ARG A 160 -3.14 5.14 -1.38
C ARG A 160 -3.29 4.88 -2.89
N MET A 161 -4.47 4.48 -3.38
CA MET A 161 -4.74 4.38 -4.81
C MET A 161 -4.54 5.72 -5.52
N ARG A 162 -5.08 6.83 -4.96
CA ARG A 162 -4.89 8.16 -5.55
C ARG A 162 -3.42 8.59 -5.55
N TYR A 163 -2.70 8.31 -4.46
CA TYR A 163 -1.26 8.60 -4.32
C TYR A 163 -0.39 7.99 -5.44
N GLU A 164 -0.77 6.82 -5.93
CA GLU A 164 -0.05 6.07 -6.96
C GLU A 164 -0.36 6.54 -8.39
N THR A 165 -1.18 7.58 -8.54
CA THR A 165 -1.66 8.09 -9.83
C THR A 165 -1.24 9.53 -10.06
N GLU A 166 -1.52 10.09 -11.23
CA GLU A 166 -1.33 11.51 -11.51
C GLU A 166 -2.25 12.43 -10.69
N GLN A 167 -3.36 11.89 -10.14
CA GLN A 167 -4.28 12.62 -9.28
C GLN A 167 -3.76 12.81 -7.84
N ARG A 168 -2.56 12.30 -7.53
CA ARG A 168 -1.97 12.34 -6.19
C ARG A 168 -2.01 13.74 -5.58
N ARG A 169 -2.15 13.77 -4.27
CA ARG A 169 -1.94 14.96 -3.44
C ARG A 169 -0.83 14.69 -2.43
N PRO A 170 -0.08 15.72 -1.99
CA PRO A 170 1.07 15.54 -1.12
C PRO A 170 0.80 14.75 0.16
N ALA A 171 -0.40 14.89 0.73
CA ALA A 171 -0.79 14.23 1.97
C ALA A 171 -1.41 12.85 1.78
N ASP A 172 -1.61 12.36 0.55
CA ASP A 172 -2.42 11.15 0.32
C ASP A 172 -1.83 9.91 1.02
N PHE A 173 -0.52 9.70 0.98
CA PHE A 173 0.05 8.52 1.64
C PHE A 173 -0.01 8.64 3.17
N GLN A 174 0.21 9.84 3.74
CA GLN A 174 0.01 10.06 5.17
C GLN A 174 -1.44 9.83 5.58
N MET A 175 -2.41 10.36 4.81
CA MET A 175 -3.84 10.13 5.04
C MET A 175 -4.19 8.63 4.97
N ALA A 176 -3.59 7.88 4.05
CA ALA A 176 -3.78 6.42 3.99
C ALA A 176 -3.37 5.75 5.31
N VAL A 177 -2.17 6.07 5.80
CA VAL A 177 -1.62 5.53 7.04
C VAL A 177 -2.42 5.95 8.26
N ASP A 178 -2.86 7.21 8.34
CA ASP A 178 -3.68 7.73 9.43
C ASP A 178 -5.02 6.99 9.51
N HIS A 179 -5.67 6.79 8.36
CA HIS A 179 -6.96 6.12 8.29
C HIS A 179 -6.86 4.61 8.55
N TRP A 180 -5.81 3.93 8.06
CA TRP A 180 -5.57 2.53 8.44
C TRP A 180 -5.27 2.39 9.93
N THR A 181 -4.50 3.32 10.52
CA THR A 181 -4.22 3.34 11.96
C THR A 181 -5.50 3.46 12.78
N LYS A 182 -6.41 4.37 12.40
CA LYS A 182 -7.73 4.50 13.02
C LYS A 182 -8.57 3.23 12.86
N ALA A 183 -8.58 2.60 11.69
CA ALA A 183 -9.28 1.34 11.48
C ALA A 183 -8.76 0.24 12.42
N ARG A 184 -7.43 0.13 12.57
CA ARG A 184 -6.80 -0.80 13.50
C ARG A 184 -7.11 -0.47 14.96
N GLN A 185 -7.25 0.79 15.34
CA GLN A 185 -7.67 1.17 16.70
C GLN A 185 -9.12 0.71 16.98
N VAL A 186 -10.02 0.85 16.02
CA VAL A 186 -11.41 0.37 16.12
C VAL A 186 -11.47 -1.15 16.22
N ASN A 187 -10.66 -1.87 15.43
CA ASN A 187 -10.59 -3.34 15.50
C ASN A 187 -9.15 -3.85 15.40
N PRO A 188 -8.43 -3.97 16.53
CA PRO A 188 -7.03 -4.38 16.56
C PRO A 188 -6.76 -5.79 16.07
N ASN A 189 -7.79 -6.65 16.05
CA ASN A 189 -7.70 -8.06 15.67
C ASN A 189 -7.96 -8.29 14.17
N GLN A 190 -8.30 -7.25 13.39
CA GLN A 190 -8.49 -7.39 11.95
C GLN A 190 -7.15 -7.62 11.25
N TYR A 191 -6.90 -8.88 10.89
CA TYR A 191 -5.66 -9.34 10.28
C TYR A 191 -5.29 -8.54 9.03
N ILE A 192 -6.25 -8.35 8.11
CA ILE A 192 -6.02 -7.66 6.83
C ILE A 192 -5.59 -6.22 7.06
N TRP A 193 -6.24 -5.52 7.99
CA TRP A 193 -5.94 -4.12 8.30
C TRP A 193 -4.57 -3.97 8.95
N ARG A 194 -4.24 -4.87 9.89
CA ARG A 194 -2.92 -4.91 10.51
C ARG A 194 -1.82 -5.13 9.46
N ARG A 195 -1.98 -6.14 8.59
CA ARG A 195 -1.03 -6.43 7.52
C ARG A 195 -0.86 -5.28 6.53
N ARG A 196 -1.92 -4.51 6.25
CA ARG A 196 -1.84 -3.33 5.35
C ARG A 196 -0.87 -2.27 5.86
N ILE A 197 -0.84 -2.01 7.17
CA ILE A 197 0.07 -1.01 7.77
C ILE A 197 1.48 -1.58 7.89
N GLU A 198 1.62 -2.84 8.30
CA GLU A 198 2.91 -3.51 8.47
C GLU A 198 3.73 -3.62 7.16
N GLN A 199 3.05 -3.63 6.00
CA GLN A 199 3.68 -3.52 4.68
C GLN A 199 4.58 -2.28 4.60
N TYR A 200 4.14 -1.16 5.18
CA TYR A 200 4.84 0.12 5.13
C TYR A 200 5.58 0.46 6.43
N GLY A 201 5.36 -0.31 7.50
CA GLY A 201 5.97 -0.09 8.82
C GLY A 201 7.45 -0.48 8.94
N PRO A 202 8.03 -0.31 10.15
CA PRO A 202 9.43 -0.57 10.43
C PRO A 202 9.75 -2.07 10.49
N ARG A 203 11.01 -2.40 10.21
CA ARG A 203 11.56 -3.76 10.16
C ARG A 203 11.51 -4.47 11.51
N LEU A 204 11.67 -3.73 12.61
CA LEU A 204 11.65 -4.28 13.98
C LEU A 204 10.34 -4.99 14.34
N ILE A 205 9.22 -4.54 13.76
CA ILE A 205 7.90 -5.10 14.01
C ILE A 205 7.35 -5.81 12.76
N LYS A 206 8.17 -5.96 11.72
CA LYS A 206 7.74 -6.57 10.47
C LYS A 206 7.71 -8.10 10.64
N PRO A 207 6.62 -8.77 10.25
CA PRO A 207 6.48 -10.22 10.44
C PRO A 207 7.32 -11.03 9.43
N TYR A 208 7.42 -10.53 8.20
CA TYR A 208 8.07 -11.13 7.05
C TYR A 208 8.14 -10.07 5.94
N PRO A 209 9.02 -10.24 4.94
CA PRO A 209 8.95 -9.45 3.70
C PRO A 209 7.65 -9.77 2.96
N PHE A 210 6.91 -8.74 2.49
CA PHE A 210 5.59 -8.97 1.90
C PHE A 210 5.67 -9.34 0.42
N TYR A 211 6.66 -8.83 -0.30
CA TYR A 211 6.74 -8.92 -1.76
C TYR A 211 8.14 -9.24 -2.30
N ASP A 212 9.04 -9.83 -1.49
CA ASP A 212 10.36 -10.28 -1.94
C ASP A 212 10.30 -11.37 -3.03
N TRP A 213 9.15 -12.02 -3.18
CA TRP A 213 8.86 -12.94 -4.27
C TRP A 213 8.75 -12.27 -5.65
N VAL A 214 8.51 -10.95 -5.75
CA VAL A 214 8.22 -10.27 -7.03
C VAL A 214 9.37 -10.41 -8.04
N GLU A 215 10.61 -10.18 -7.59
CA GLU A 215 11.79 -10.31 -8.47
C GLU A 215 12.04 -11.76 -8.86
N THR A 216 11.82 -12.69 -7.93
CA THR A 216 11.96 -14.13 -8.17
C THR A 216 10.92 -14.59 -9.19
N ALA A 217 9.67 -14.17 -9.03
CA ALA A 217 8.58 -14.47 -9.95
C ALA A 217 8.91 -13.99 -11.37
N ALA A 218 9.32 -12.73 -11.52
CA ALA A 218 9.69 -12.19 -12.83
C ALA A 218 10.81 -13.00 -13.49
N ARG A 219 11.89 -13.29 -12.76
CA ARG A 219 13.04 -14.06 -13.25
C ARG A 219 12.66 -15.48 -13.68
N GLU A 220 11.85 -16.16 -12.88
CA GLU A 220 11.43 -17.53 -13.17
C GLU A 220 10.47 -17.61 -14.37
N ILE A 221 9.56 -16.64 -14.50
CA ILE A 221 8.68 -16.50 -15.67
C ILE A 221 9.52 -16.27 -16.94
N GLU A 222 10.48 -15.35 -16.91
CA GLU A 222 11.41 -15.12 -18.03
C GLU A 222 12.23 -16.37 -18.37
N GLY A 223 12.65 -17.13 -17.36
CA GLY A 223 13.36 -18.41 -17.52
C GLY A 223 12.53 -19.48 -18.27
N ARG A 224 11.20 -19.36 -18.28
CA ARG A 224 10.29 -20.21 -19.07
C ARG A 224 10.04 -19.68 -20.49
N GLY A 225 10.65 -18.55 -20.86
CA GLY A 225 10.44 -17.88 -22.14
C GLY A 225 9.15 -17.05 -22.20
N GLU A 226 8.52 -16.77 -21.06
CA GLU A 226 7.33 -15.94 -20.96
C GLU A 226 7.70 -14.48 -20.61
N LYS A 227 6.85 -13.52 -20.98
CA LYS A 227 6.97 -12.14 -20.50
C LYS A 227 6.23 -12.00 -19.15
N PRO A 228 6.89 -11.56 -18.06
CA PRO A 228 6.21 -11.31 -16.80
C PRO A 228 5.15 -10.23 -16.92
N ILE A 229 4.04 -10.39 -16.18
CA ILE A 229 3.08 -9.32 -15.97
C ILE A 229 3.79 -8.11 -15.35
N GLU A 230 3.71 -6.99 -16.04
CA GLU A 230 4.28 -5.73 -15.60
C GLU A 230 3.45 -5.15 -14.43
N LEU A 231 4.15 -4.74 -13.37
CA LEU A 231 3.52 -4.11 -12.23
C LEU A 231 3.40 -2.60 -12.46
N MET A 232 2.17 -2.08 -12.34
CA MET A 232 1.92 -0.64 -12.40
C MET A 232 2.55 0.12 -11.22
N THR A 233 2.78 -0.56 -10.10
CA THR A 233 3.47 -0.01 -8.93
C THR A 233 4.38 -1.07 -8.35
N LEU A 234 5.68 -0.82 -8.46
CA LEU A 234 6.70 -1.67 -7.87
C LEU A 234 6.66 -1.59 -6.33
N PRO A 235 6.89 -2.72 -5.63
CA PRO A 235 7.07 -2.71 -4.19
C PRO A 235 8.17 -1.72 -3.76
N THR A 236 7.96 -1.00 -2.67
CA THR A 236 9.01 -0.14 -2.09
C THR A 236 9.99 -0.94 -1.23
N GLY A 237 11.06 -0.29 -0.78
CA GLY A 237 12.02 -0.89 0.15
C GLY A 237 11.36 -1.45 1.41
N SER A 238 10.27 -0.83 1.90
CA SER A 238 9.55 -1.32 3.07
C SER A 238 8.82 -2.62 2.79
N GLU A 239 8.17 -2.70 1.65
CA GLU A 239 7.42 -3.87 1.22
C GLU A 239 8.32 -5.10 0.99
N LEU A 240 9.57 -4.87 0.61
CA LEU A 240 10.61 -5.89 0.36
C LEU A 240 11.48 -6.20 1.59
N ALA A 241 11.54 -5.29 2.57
CA ALA A 241 12.49 -5.40 3.67
C ALA A 241 12.24 -6.65 4.53
N GLN A 242 13.33 -7.35 4.86
CA GLN A 242 13.31 -8.42 5.86
C GLN A 242 13.08 -7.85 7.27
N PRO A 243 12.44 -8.62 8.16
CA PRO A 243 12.42 -8.31 9.58
C PRO A 243 13.84 -8.14 10.13
N ASP A 244 14.01 -7.16 11.01
CA ASP A 244 15.26 -6.92 11.73
C ASP A 244 15.00 -7.09 13.21
N ARG A 245 15.93 -7.68 13.95
CA ARG A 245 15.81 -7.84 15.42
C ARG A 245 16.55 -6.75 16.17
N THR A 246 17.35 -5.95 15.48
CA THR A 246 18.22 -4.93 16.06
C THR A 246 17.99 -3.59 15.38
N PHE A 247 18.09 -2.52 16.17
CA PHE A 247 18.21 -1.17 15.63
C PHE A 247 19.70 -0.82 15.63
N ASP A 248 20.38 -1.12 14.53
CA ASP A 248 21.78 -0.79 14.34
C ASP A 248 21.89 0.53 13.58
N THR A 249 22.24 1.60 14.30
CA THR A 249 22.53 2.91 13.72
C THR A 249 23.79 2.91 12.85
N GLY A 250 24.54 1.80 12.83
CA GLY A 250 25.76 1.58 12.09
C GLY A 250 26.98 2.14 12.82
N ALA A 251 28.14 1.51 12.60
CA ALA A 251 29.41 2.04 13.06
C ALA A 251 29.85 3.21 12.18
N GLY A 252 29.66 4.45 12.63
CA GLY A 252 30.38 5.59 12.11
C GLY A 252 29.66 6.92 12.22
N ASN A 253 30.38 7.93 12.71
CA ASN A 253 30.07 9.34 12.48
C ASN A 253 30.11 9.63 10.97
N VAL A 254 29.06 9.29 10.23
CA VAL A 254 28.88 9.80 8.87
C VAL A 254 28.73 11.31 9.02
N ALA A 255 29.59 12.08 8.36
CA ALA A 255 29.51 13.54 8.41
C ALA A 255 28.35 14.02 7.55
N SER A 256 27.67 15.07 8.03
CA SER A 256 26.69 15.80 7.24
C SER A 256 27.34 16.26 5.93
N PRO A 257 26.76 15.96 4.74
CA PRO A 257 27.31 16.37 3.46
C PRO A 257 27.24 17.88 3.20
N ASP A 258 26.39 18.60 3.93
CA ASP A 258 26.28 20.07 3.90
C ASP A 258 26.15 20.64 5.33
N PRO A 259 27.20 20.55 6.17
CA PRO A 259 27.12 20.89 7.59
C PRO A 259 26.94 22.40 7.83
N GLN A 260 27.45 23.23 6.93
CA GLN A 260 27.31 24.69 7.01
C GLN A 260 26.11 25.21 6.20
N GLY A 261 25.31 24.33 5.59
CA GLY A 261 24.11 24.75 4.86
C GLY A 261 24.43 25.65 3.67
N ARG A 262 25.52 25.41 2.94
CA ARG A 262 26.01 26.29 1.86
C ARG A 262 25.37 25.98 0.52
N VAL A 263 24.82 24.79 0.33
CA VAL A 263 24.15 24.41 -0.93
C VAL A 263 22.87 25.23 -1.11
N PHE A 264 22.65 25.73 -2.34
CA PHE A 264 21.48 26.53 -2.66
C PHE A 264 20.19 25.72 -2.53
N ARG A 265 19.13 26.35 -2.03
CA ARG A 265 17.83 25.68 -1.83
C ARG A 265 17.08 25.61 -3.15
N ASP A 266 16.30 24.56 -3.35
CA ASP A 266 15.34 24.45 -4.45
C ASP A 266 14.14 25.36 -4.23
N THR A 267 14.32 26.65 -4.52
CA THR A 267 13.27 27.68 -4.40
C THR A 267 12.29 27.66 -5.57
N LYS A 268 12.62 26.95 -6.66
CA LYS A 268 11.80 26.82 -7.86
C LYS A 268 10.84 25.62 -7.80
N ASN A 269 10.94 24.78 -6.78
CA ASN A 269 10.22 23.50 -6.69
C ASN A 269 10.48 22.62 -7.92
N MET A 270 11.76 22.48 -8.30
CA MET A 270 12.21 21.54 -9.34
C MET A 270 11.87 20.12 -8.95
N ILE A 271 12.02 19.81 -7.67
CA ILE A 271 11.64 18.53 -7.09
C ILE A 271 10.50 18.75 -6.08
N LEU A 272 9.43 17.98 -6.26
CA LEU A 272 8.32 17.89 -5.34
C LEU A 272 8.62 16.81 -4.32
N VAL A 273 8.45 17.13 -3.03
CA VAL A 273 8.79 16.22 -1.93
C VAL A 273 7.58 15.96 -1.05
N GLU A 274 7.44 14.70 -0.68
CA GLU A 274 6.40 14.19 0.21
C GLU A 274 7.05 13.25 1.22
N ALA A 275 6.64 13.36 2.49
CA ALA A 275 7.10 12.48 3.56
C ALA A 275 5.91 11.83 4.27
N THR A 276 6.07 10.58 4.69
CA THR A 276 5.05 9.82 5.41
C THR A 276 5.68 9.03 6.54
N VAL A 277 5.09 9.08 7.74
CA VAL A 277 5.59 8.41 8.95
C VAL A 277 4.69 7.24 9.31
N VAL A 278 5.27 6.05 9.50
CA VAL A 278 4.54 4.80 9.76
C VAL A 278 5.15 4.05 10.97
N PRO A 279 4.44 3.89 12.10
CA PRO A 279 3.12 4.45 12.39
C PRO A 279 3.15 5.98 12.56
N PRO A 280 2.00 6.67 12.43
CA PRO A 280 1.93 8.14 12.54
C PRO A 280 2.00 8.64 13.98
N LEU A 281 1.75 7.75 14.94
CA LEU A 281 1.81 7.99 16.38
C LEU A 281 2.63 6.86 17.01
N LEU A 282 3.68 7.23 17.73
CA LEU A 282 4.59 6.32 18.39
C LEU A 282 4.33 6.29 19.89
N LYS A 283 4.74 5.22 20.55
CA LYS A 283 5.03 5.23 21.99
C LYS A 283 6.53 5.41 22.23
N ALA A 284 6.91 5.69 23.47
CA ALA A 284 8.31 5.66 23.88
C ALA A 284 8.98 4.34 23.46
N GLU A 285 10.23 4.43 22.99
CA GLU A 285 11.04 3.30 22.49
C GLU A 285 10.51 2.61 21.22
N GLU A 286 9.35 3.00 20.70
CA GLU A 286 8.86 2.50 19.42
C GLU A 286 9.63 3.12 18.25
N THR A 287 9.55 2.42 17.12
CA THR A 287 10.20 2.83 15.88
C THR A 287 9.14 3.22 14.86
N ALA A 288 9.40 4.28 14.12
CA ALA A 288 8.71 4.61 12.88
C ALA A 288 9.61 4.34 11.68
N ARG A 289 8.99 3.97 10.57
CA ARG A 289 9.59 4.06 9.25
C ARG A 289 9.10 5.31 8.55
N VAL A 290 10.02 6.10 8.04
CA VAL A 290 9.73 7.31 7.28
C VAL A 290 9.95 7.03 5.80
N HIS A 291 8.96 7.35 4.98
CA HIS A 291 8.98 7.25 3.54
C HIS A 291 9.12 8.64 2.95
N VAL A 292 10.14 8.87 2.13
CA VAL A 292 10.38 10.14 1.45
C VAL A 292 10.34 9.90 -0.06
N SER A 293 9.41 10.57 -0.73
CA SER A 293 9.28 10.53 -2.19
C SER A 293 9.70 11.88 -2.76
N LEU A 294 10.68 11.86 -3.67
CA LEU A 294 11.16 13.02 -4.41
C LEU A 294 10.84 12.83 -5.89
N ARG A 295 10.11 13.78 -6.48
CA ARG A 295 9.62 13.66 -7.86
C ARG A 295 9.95 14.91 -8.67
N PRO A 296 10.54 14.78 -9.87
CA PRO A 296 10.71 15.92 -10.75
C PRO A 296 9.39 16.59 -11.11
N ASN A 297 9.40 17.92 -11.09
CA ASN A 297 8.24 18.74 -11.40
C ASN A 297 8.02 18.82 -12.91
N VAL A 298 7.08 18.02 -13.39
CA VAL A 298 6.69 17.95 -14.79
C VAL A 298 6.23 19.29 -15.38
N LYS A 299 5.69 20.21 -14.56
CA LYS A 299 5.20 21.52 -15.04
C LYS A 299 6.31 22.41 -15.58
N ILE A 300 7.53 22.25 -15.05
CA ILE A 300 8.70 23.00 -15.50
C ILE A 300 9.73 22.11 -16.20
N LYS A 301 9.31 20.89 -16.58
CA LYS A 301 10.15 19.88 -17.25
C LYS A 301 11.46 19.61 -16.50
N ALA A 302 11.36 19.54 -15.17
CA ALA A 302 12.49 19.12 -14.36
C ALA A 302 12.76 17.63 -14.57
N HIS A 303 14.03 17.25 -14.57
CA HIS A 303 14.47 15.86 -14.67
C HIS A 303 15.79 15.64 -13.90
N TRP A 304 16.06 14.40 -13.54
CA TRP A 304 17.29 14.00 -12.88
C TRP A 304 18.46 13.96 -13.87
N ASN A 305 19.63 14.39 -13.42
CA ASN A 305 20.90 14.09 -14.09
C ASN A 305 21.56 12.90 -13.37
N ASN A 306 21.63 11.76 -14.06
CA ASN A 306 22.23 10.52 -13.56
C ASN A 306 23.72 10.39 -13.88
N GLU A 307 24.32 11.31 -14.64
CA GLU A 307 25.78 11.37 -14.86
C GLU A 307 26.50 12.08 -13.69
N ALA A 308 25.75 12.84 -12.88
CA ALA A 308 26.25 13.48 -11.66
C ALA A 308 26.20 12.53 -10.45
N GLU A 309 26.51 13.02 -9.24
CA GLU A 309 26.36 12.20 -8.04
C GLU A 309 24.88 11.87 -7.74
N PRO A 310 24.60 10.71 -7.12
CA PRO A 310 23.24 10.31 -6.79
C PRO A 310 22.60 11.25 -5.76
N LEU A 311 21.25 11.25 -5.73
CA LEU A 311 20.52 11.95 -4.68
C LEU A 311 20.84 11.34 -3.32
N ARG A 312 21.14 12.21 -2.35
CA ARG A 312 21.47 11.85 -0.97
C ARG A 312 20.48 12.49 -0.02
N LEU A 313 19.91 11.71 0.89
CA LEU A 313 19.05 12.16 1.98
C LEU A 313 19.83 12.09 3.29
N TRP A 314 20.05 13.24 3.92
CA TRP A 314 20.64 13.36 5.25
C TRP A 314 19.56 13.55 6.30
N ILE A 315 19.67 12.84 7.42
CA ILE A 315 18.74 12.91 8.54
C ILE A 315 19.47 13.40 9.78
N ASP A 316 18.91 14.43 10.41
CA ASP A 316 19.38 14.98 11.67
C ASP A 316 18.29 14.79 12.75
N PRO A 317 18.40 13.72 13.56
CA PRO A 317 17.42 13.45 14.59
C PRO A 317 17.39 14.53 15.67
N PRO A 318 16.21 14.80 16.27
CA PRO A 318 16.15 15.53 17.52
C PRO A 318 16.92 14.79 18.62
N GLU A 319 17.27 15.50 19.69
CA GLU A 319 18.03 14.94 20.82
C GLU A 319 17.37 13.67 21.37
N GLY A 320 18.17 12.64 21.62
CA GLY A 320 17.74 11.33 22.13
C GLY A 320 17.17 10.38 21.06
N PHE A 321 16.73 10.87 19.90
CA PHE A 321 16.23 10.00 18.83
C PHE A 321 17.38 9.33 18.09
N GLU A 322 17.16 8.07 17.71
CA GLU A 322 18.10 7.32 16.90
C GLU A 322 17.55 7.13 15.49
N VAL A 323 18.42 7.08 14.49
CA VAL A 323 18.05 6.96 13.08
C VAL A 323 18.92 5.93 12.39
N GLN A 324 18.30 5.08 11.55
CA GLN A 324 19.01 4.15 10.69
C GLN A 324 18.44 4.11 9.25
N PRO A 325 19.28 4.26 8.22
CA PRO A 325 20.60 4.88 8.27
C PRO A 325 20.48 6.42 8.37
N ARG A 326 21.53 7.09 8.86
CA ARG A 326 21.56 8.57 8.96
C ARG A 326 21.76 9.29 7.61
N LEU A 327 22.35 8.58 6.64
CA LEU A 327 22.51 9.04 5.26
C LEU A 327 22.00 7.93 4.32
N VAL A 328 21.02 8.27 3.48
CA VAL A 328 20.47 7.35 2.46
C VAL A 328 20.87 7.87 1.08
N THR A 329 21.32 6.98 0.19
CA THR A 329 21.62 7.32 -1.20
C THR A 329 20.61 6.64 -2.11
N ALA A 330 19.96 7.40 -3.00
CA ALA A 330 19.03 6.83 -3.96
C ALA A 330 19.79 6.11 -5.10
N PRO A 331 19.26 5.01 -5.65
CA PRO A 331 19.79 4.46 -6.89
C PRO A 331 19.66 5.46 -8.03
N GLN A 332 20.59 5.41 -8.98
CA GLN A 332 20.51 6.22 -10.20
C GLN A 332 19.72 5.49 -11.28
N GLY A 333 19.08 6.28 -12.15
CA GLY A 333 18.41 5.75 -13.34
C GLY A 333 19.41 5.15 -14.33
N ASN A 334 18.92 4.28 -15.20
CA ASN A 334 19.73 3.58 -16.21
C ASN A 334 20.01 4.41 -17.49
N LYS A 335 19.57 5.67 -17.52
CA LYS A 335 19.78 6.62 -18.62
C LYS A 335 20.38 7.92 -18.07
N PRO A 336 21.11 8.70 -18.87
CA PRO A 336 21.68 9.98 -18.43
C PRO A 336 20.65 10.93 -17.80
N GLU A 337 19.46 10.99 -18.39
CA GLU A 337 18.36 11.83 -17.91
C GLU A 337 17.12 10.99 -17.68
N THR A 338 16.48 11.19 -16.53
CA THR A 338 15.26 10.46 -16.17
C THR A 338 14.28 11.27 -15.33
N ALA A 339 13.03 10.82 -15.25
CA ALA A 339 11.94 11.56 -14.59
C ALA A 339 11.19 10.73 -13.53
N GLU A 340 11.62 9.50 -13.24
CA GLU A 340 10.98 8.66 -12.24
C GLU A 340 11.05 9.28 -10.84
N PRO A 341 10.06 9.01 -9.98
CA PRO A 341 10.17 9.33 -8.56
C PRO A 341 11.32 8.54 -7.91
N ARG A 342 12.12 9.23 -7.11
CA ARG A 342 13.11 8.60 -6.22
C ARG A 342 12.50 8.46 -4.82
N ARG A 343 12.44 7.23 -4.32
CA ARG A 343 11.89 6.91 -2.99
C ARG A 343 13.02 6.48 -2.08
N LEU A 344 13.14 7.14 -0.94
CA LEU A 344 14.10 6.80 0.11
C LEU A 344 13.34 6.54 1.39
N GLU A 345 13.86 5.64 2.20
CA GLU A 345 13.25 5.23 3.44
C GLU A 345 14.32 5.12 4.51
N PHE A 346 13.95 5.44 5.74
CA PHE A 346 14.79 5.28 6.91
C PHE A 346 13.90 5.03 8.13
N GLU A 347 14.50 4.60 9.22
CA GLU A 347 13.80 4.30 10.46
C GLU A 347 14.27 5.22 11.57
N VAL A 348 13.36 5.57 12.47
CA VAL A 348 13.61 6.46 13.60
C VAL A 348 13.05 5.81 14.85
N ARG A 349 13.88 5.68 15.89
CA ARG A 349 13.47 5.17 17.20
C ARG A 349 13.34 6.33 18.19
N ALA A 350 12.19 6.40 18.86
CA ALA A 350 11.94 7.39 19.91
C ALA A 350 12.69 7.00 21.19
N PRO A 351 13.23 7.96 21.97
CA PRO A 351 13.81 7.67 23.27
C PRO A 351 12.73 7.33 24.32
N ALA A 352 13.15 6.80 25.47
CA ALA A 352 12.26 6.34 26.54
C ALA A 352 11.45 7.48 27.18
N GLU A 353 12.01 8.68 27.20
CA GLU A 353 11.43 9.89 27.80
C GLU A 353 10.67 10.77 26.80
N ALA A 354 10.56 10.35 25.53
CA ALA A 354 9.85 11.15 24.52
C ALA A 354 8.34 11.19 24.79
N GLY A 355 7.78 12.40 24.72
CA GLY A 355 6.34 12.62 24.73
C GLY A 355 5.99 13.99 24.17
N GLY A 356 5.14 14.02 23.14
CA GLY A 356 4.77 15.24 22.41
C GLY A 356 5.11 15.16 20.92
N THR A 357 5.14 16.33 20.27
CA THR A 357 5.40 16.45 18.83
C THR A 357 6.81 16.97 18.60
N PHE A 358 7.58 16.23 17.79
CA PHE A 358 8.96 16.51 17.46
C PHE A 358 9.10 16.82 15.97
N LYS A 359 9.96 17.78 15.66
CA LYS A 359 10.38 18.05 14.28
C LYS A 359 11.63 17.21 14.00
N LEU A 360 11.55 16.35 12.99
CA LEU A 360 12.70 15.66 12.45
C LEU A 360 13.26 16.48 11.30
N ASN A 361 14.52 16.93 11.44
CA ASN A 361 15.19 17.68 10.39
C ASN A 361 15.79 16.68 9.39
N ALA A 362 15.42 16.81 8.13
CA ALA A 362 16.07 16.07 7.04
C ALA A 362 16.25 17.01 5.85
N TYR A 363 17.25 16.74 5.02
CA TYR A 363 17.41 17.43 3.76
C TYR A 363 17.93 16.49 2.67
N ALA A 364 17.48 16.70 1.45
CA ALA A 364 18.01 16.03 0.27
C ALA A 364 19.00 16.93 -0.47
N LEU A 365 20.06 16.33 -1.00
CA LEU A 365 20.99 16.94 -1.94
C LEU A 365 20.89 16.19 -3.28
N TYR A 366 20.77 16.91 -4.38
CA TYR A 366 20.59 16.29 -5.69
C TYR A 366 21.00 17.21 -6.84
N TYR A 367 21.33 16.58 -7.97
CA TYR A 367 21.48 17.23 -9.26
C TYR A 367 20.16 17.14 -10.04
N VAL A 368 19.68 18.29 -10.49
CA VAL A 368 18.44 18.43 -11.27
C VAL A 368 18.65 19.43 -12.39
N CYS A 369 18.02 19.21 -13.53
CA CYS A 369 18.05 20.12 -14.67
C CYS A 369 16.62 20.54 -15.05
N GLU A 370 16.49 21.68 -15.74
CA GLU A 370 15.25 22.09 -16.43
C GLU A 370 15.49 22.32 -17.92
N ASP A 371 14.60 21.77 -18.75
CA ASP A 371 14.67 21.92 -20.22
C ASP A 371 14.40 23.35 -20.69
N THR A 372 13.70 24.15 -19.89
CA THR A 372 13.29 25.51 -20.27
C THR A 372 14.47 26.49 -20.29
N GLY A 373 15.61 26.13 -19.68
CA GLY A 373 16.84 26.93 -19.65
C GLY A 373 18.14 26.13 -19.76
N GLY A 374 18.07 24.82 -19.98
CA GLY A 374 19.25 23.93 -20.09
C GLY A 374 20.17 23.95 -18.88
N THR A 375 19.68 24.38 -17.72
CA THR A 375 20.52 24.64 -16.54
C THR A 375 20.40 23.47 -15.57
N CYS A 376 21.52 22.80 -15.31
CA CYS A 376 21.65 21.82 -14.26
C CYS A 376 22.21 22.47 -12.99
N MET A 377 21.63 22.16 -11.83
CA MET A 377 22.02 22.71 -10.55
C MET A 377 22.18 21.61 -9.51
N PHE A 378 23.15 21.79 -8.62
CA PHE A 378 23.24 21.03 -7.37
C PHE A 378 22.46 21.78 -6.29
N LEU A 379 21.36 21.19 -5.84
CA LEU A 379 20.42 21.82 -4.94
C LEU A 379 20.24 21.02 -3.65
N ARG A 380 19.76 21.74 -2.64
CA ARG A 380 19.30 21.23 -1.37
C ARG A 380 17.79 21.44 -1.24
N GLN A 381 17.10 20.46 -0.68
CA GLN A 381 15.71 20.60 -0.27
C GLN A 381 15.55 20.14 1.17
N ASP A 382 15.15 21.07 2.03
CA ASP A 382 14.80 20.74 3.42
C ASP A 382 13.44 20.05 3.44
N ILE A 383 13.33 18.94 4.17
CA ILE A 383 12.16 18.06 4.19
C ILE A 383 11.50 18.18 5.56
N PRO A 384 10.32 18.82 5.66
CA PRO A 384 9.63 18.94 6.92
C PRO A 384 9.01 17.60 7.31
N ILE A 385 9.49 16.99 8.39
CA ILE A 385 8.94 15.76 8.94
C ILE A 385 8.56 16.01 10.39
N THR A 386 7.33 15.64 10.74
CA THR A 386 6.80 15.75 12.10
C THR A 386 6.50 14.36 12.62
N MET A 387 6.91 14.09 13.86
CA MET A 387 6.65 12.84 14.56
C MET A 387 5.93 13.14 15.86
N THR A 388 4.96 12.31 16.23
CA THR A 388 4.26 12.44 17.52
C THR A 388 4.50 11.18 18.35
N VAL A 389 4.86 11.38 19.61
CA VAL A 389 5.05 10.32 20.61
C VAL A 389 4.01 10.49 21.72
N GLU A 390 3.23 9.45 21.99
CA GLU A 390 2.31 9.39 23.13
C GLU A 390 3.09 9.54 24.43
N LYS A 391 2.52 10.30 25.37
CA LYS A 391 3.09 10.50 26.71
C LYS A 391 2.83 9.31 27.62
#